data_AF-A0A7S4AMQ9-F1
#
_entry.id   AF-A0A7S4AMQ9-F1
#
_cell.length_a   1.000
_cell.length_b   1.000
_cell.length_c   1.000
_cell.angle_alpha   90.00
_cell.angle_beta   90.00
_cell.angle_gamma   90.00
#
_symmetry.space_group_name_H-M   'P 1'
#
loop_
_entity.id
_entity.type
_entity.pdbx_description
1 polymer ?
#
loop_
_entity_poly.entity_id
_entity_poly.type
_entity_poly.pdbx_seq_one_letter_code
_entity_poly.pdbx_strand_id
1 'polypeptide(L)'
;SASASASASASARTGTSRVVRDGDVVRDGDGDVVRVPDGAPSPLDALKRSCHQAFDALRDSGRVRVTHVPTYQGRVPDSTNGCTVIAPLLCVHHFRNGNHDDHHHDESDTSEKDTSDGDARTRTRIRTRIRTSHPRCLSDRAIVDVIDRETPRILPAIRKRLGLAKHAFLVPHDAHESLFATGMDSLTTNDNNNTDTDDNNNTNNNNNNNNGATDEPTVINSCLKREQFVTVCGGNILDDDHLGTLVRELSQVRTTTGNGTSTSTGTSRRQKRLGATVFFHQHVIAILQLPAAAVASRNRGDNNNNNNSKSPNDGEVWFDIIDSLPHKATLQRQTSTGAAATATDDRHSCATPTTNAAVGHQTANASPTSGNVNGIVNGSGNVNVNVNAVRMRCRDAAALTAALRWYACSVFSGKNARYIDARPWDETRTDVDPRVFQAFLWTDTD
;
A
#
# COMPACT_ATOMS: atom_id res chain seq x y z
N SER A 1 24.22 -28.37 28.25
CA SER A 1 23.96 -29.66 27.57
C SER A 1 22.73 -29.49 26.69
N ALA A 2 22.93 -29.03 25.46
CA ALA A 2 21.86 -28.76 24.51
C ALA A 2 21.94 -29.76 23.36
N SER A 3 20.88 -30.52 23.14
CA SER A 3 20.73 -31.48 22.05
C SER A 3 20.27 -30.76 20.80
N ALA A 4 21.12 -30.74 19.77
CA ALA A 4 20.81 -30.31 18.43
C ALA A 4 20.04 -31.41 17.68
N SER A 5 18.88 -31.08 17.13
CA SER A 5 18.15 -31.92 16.17
C SER A 5 18.42 -31.41 14.76
N ALA A 6 19.29 -32.13 14.06
CA ALA A 6 19.49 -32.01 12.62
C ALA A 6 18.21 -32.47 11.89
N SER A 7 17.65 -31.61 11.05
CA SER A 7 16.58 -31.96 10.12
C SER A 7 17.13 -32.02 8.70
N ALA A 8 16.81 -33.12 8.03
CA ALA A 8 17.36 -33.56 6.77
C ALA A 8 17.01 -32.62 5.61
N SER A 9 18.04 -32.20 4.89
CA SER A 9 17.95 -31.55 3.58
C SER A 9 17.50 -32.56 2.53
N ALA A 10 16.24 -32.44 2.10
CA ALA A 10 15.72 -33.12 0.92
C ALA A 10 16.31 -32.47 -0.34
N SER A 11 17.16 -33.22 -1.03
CA SER A 11 17.77 -32.84 -2.30
C SER A 11 16.71 -32.85 -3.40
N ALA A 12 16.12 -31.69 -3.69
CA ALA A 12 15.28 -31.51 -4.87
C ALA A 12 16.19 -31.57 -6.11
N ARG A 13 16.02 -32.63 -6.91
CA ARG A 13 16.60 -32.74 -8.25
C ARG A 13 16.06 -31.60 -9.11
N THR A 14 16.79 -30.49 -9.18
CA THR A 14 16.64 -29.49 -10.23
C THR A 14 17.06 -30.14 -11.55
N GLY A 15 16.09 -30.60 -12.34
CA GLY A 15 16.35 -30.91 -13.74
C GLY A 15 16.89 -29.66 -14.40
N THR A 16 18.15 -29.68 -14.82
CA THR A 16 18.77 -28.58 -15.56
C THR A 16 18.12 -28.53 -16.94
N SER A 17 16.99 -27.83 -17.05
CA SER A 17 16.38 -27.49 -18.32
C SER A 17 17.35 -26.56 -19.05
N ARG A 18 18.00 -27.07 -20.09
CA ARG A 18 18.97 -26.32 -20.89
C ARG A 18 18.21 -25.20 -21.59
N VAL A 19 18.42 -23.96 -21.14
CA VAL A 19 17.84 -22.75 -21.77
C VAL A 19 18.46 -22.63 -23.17
N VAL A 20 17.67 -22.94 -24.19
CA VAL A 20 18.01 -22.75 -25.61
C VAL A 20 18.13 -21.25 -25.85
N ARG A 21 19.30 -20.79 -26.29
CA ARG A 21 19.54 -19.37 -26.59
C ARG A 21 19.02 -19.00 -27.97
N ASP A 22 18.77 -17.72 -28.16
CA ASP A 22 18.46 -17.16 -29.48
C ASP A 22 19.62 -17.46 -30.45
N GLY A 23 19.33 -18.22 -31.51
CA GLY A 23 20.33 -18.74 -32.46
C GLY A 23 20.95 -20.10 -32.14
N ASP A 24 20.57 -20.76 -31.04
CA ASP A 24 20.99 -22.14 -30.79
C ASP A 24 20.30 -23.08 -31.80
N VAL A 25 21.13 -23.83 -32.53
CA VAL A 25 20.68 -24.89 -33.42
C VAL A 25 20.36 -26.12 -32.56
N VAL A 26 19.08 -26.32 -32.26
CA VAL A 26 18.61 -27.56 -31.66
C VAL A 26 18.44 -28.56 -32.80
N ARG A 27 19.22 -29.64 -32.77
CA ARG A 27 18.97 -30.80 -33.60
C ARG A 27 17.91 -31.65 -32.93
N ASP A 28 16.84 -31.96 -33.66
CA ASP A 28 15.88 -32.96 -33.19
C ASP A 28 16.52 -34.36 -33.20
N GLY A 29 15.77 -35.35 -32.70
CA GLY A 29 16.23 -36.75 -32.65
C GLY A 29 16.56 -37.36 -34.01
N ASP A 30 16.14 -36.71 -35.10
CA ASP A 30 16.38 -37.11 -36.48
C ASP A 30 17.57 -36.35 -37.12
N GLY A 31 18.17 -35.41 -36.38
CA GLY A 31 19.34 -34.65 -36.81
C GLY A 31 19.02 -33.38 -37.59
N ASP A 32 17.75 -33.03 -37.76
CA ASP A 32 17.32 -31.84 -38.47
C ASP A 32 17.49 -30.59 -37.61
N VAL A 33 18.02 -29.54 -38.24
CA VAL A 33 18.23 -28.23 -37.61
C VAL A 33 16.89 -27.51 -37.54
N VAL A 34 16.18 -27.68 -36.43
CA VAL A 34 14.96 -26.92 -36.15
C VAL A 34 15.39 -25.54 -35.66
N ARG A 35 15.25 -24.52 -36.51
CA ARG A 35 15.31 -23.13 -36.03
C ARG A 35 14.10 -22.90 -35.14
N VAL A 36 14.34 -22.51 -33.89
CA VAL A 36 13.27 -21.96 -33.04
C VAL A 36 12.67 -20.79 -33.82
N PRO A 37 11.35 -20.76 -34.03
CA PRO A 37 10.73 -19.68 -34.79
C PRO A 37 11.05 -18.35 -34.11
N ASP A 38 11.68 -17.44 -34.87
CA ASP A 38 11.89 -16.04 -34.47
C ASP A 38 10.53 -15.46 -34.06
N GLY A 39 10.31 -15.30 -32.75
CA GLY A 39 9.05 -14.77 -32.21
C GLY A 39 8.38 -15.61 -31.12
N ALA A 40 8.96 -16.73 -30.69
CA ALA A 40 8.51 -17.36 -29.45
C ALA A 40 8.64 -16.35 -28.29
N PRO A 41 7.56 -16.10 -27.52
CA PRO A 41 7.60 -15.15 -26.43
C PRO A 41 8.56 -15.65 -25.35
N SER A 42 9.33 -14.73 -24.76
CA SER A 42 10.26 -15.08 -23.69
C SER A 42 9.55 -15.74 -22.50
N PRO A 43 10.24 -16.58 -21.70
CA PRO A 43 9.66 -17.15 -20.49
C PRO A 43 9.05 -16.08 -19.57
N LEU A 44 9.73 -14.94 -19.36
CA LEU A 44 9.15 -13.84 -18.57
C LEU A 44 7.92 -13.22 -19.24
N ASP A 45 7.86 -13.08 -20.56
CA ASP A 45 6.66 -12.54 -21.23
C ASP A 45 5.47 -13.50 -21.11
N ALA A 46 5.71 -14.81 -21.17
CA ALA A 46 4.68 -15.81 -20.90
C ALA A 46 4.17 -15.70 -19.45
N LEU A 47 5.09 -15.54 -18.48
CA LEU A 47 4.75 -15.34 -17.08
C LEU A 47 3.96 -14.04 -16.86
N LYS A 48 4.40 -12.92 -17.45
CA LYS A 48 3.68 -11.64 -17.40
C LYS A 48 2.24 -11.81 -17.88
N ARG A 49 2.03 -12.43 -19.04
CA ARG A 49 0.68 -12.67 -19.56
C ARG A 49 -0.16 -13.50 -18.58
N SER A 50 0.39 -14.56 -18.01
CA SER A 50 -0.29 -15.40 -17.02
C SER A 50 -0.66 -14.60 -15.76
N CYS A 51 0.26 -13.81 -15.20
CA CYS A 51 -0.01 -12.97 -14.03
C CYS A 51 -1.09 -11.92 -14.30
N HIS A 52 -1.08 -11.30 -15.49
CA HIS A 52 -2.14 -10.37 -15.90
C HIS A 52 -3.50 -11.04 -16.01
N GLN A 53 -3.59 -12.20 -16.66
CA GLN A 53 -4.85 -12.94 -16.78
C GLN A 53 -5.39 -13.36 -15.41
N ALA A 54 -4.52 -13.85 -14.52
CA ALA A 54 -4.92 -14.24 -13.16
C ALA A 54 -5.43 -13.04 -12.35
N PHE A 55 -4.76 -11.89 -12.44
CA PHE A 55 -5.18 -10.66 -11.77
C PHE A 55 -6.52 -10.14 -12.32
N ASP A 56 -6.68 -10.10 -13.64
CA ASP A 56 -7.92 -9.67 -14.29
C ASP A 56 -9.10 -10.58 -13.89
N ALA A 57 -8.92 -11.91 -13.86
CA ALA A 57 -9.95 -12.85 -13.38
C ALA A 57 -10.34 -12.62 -11.90
N LEU A 58 -9.38 -12.27 -11.05
CA LEU A 58 -9.64 -11.92 -9.65
C LEU A 58 -10.38 -10.59 -9.51
N ARG A 59 -10.12 -9.63 -10.41
CA ARG A 59 -10.86 -8.37 -10.46
C ARG A 59 -12.30 -8.60 -10.92
N ASP A 60 -12.49 -9.41 -11.96
CA ASP A 60 -13.80 -9.71 -12.53
C ASP A 60 -14.69 -10.48 -11.54
N SER A 61 -14.09 -11.37 -10.72
CA SER A 61 -14.78 -12.04 -9.61
C SER A 61 -14.98 -11.17 -8.36
N GLY A 62 -14.46 -9.93 -8.35
CA GLY A 62 -14.56 -8.99 -7.22
C GLY A 62 -13.67 -9.34 -6.02
N ARG A 63 -12.76 -10.31 -6.16
CA ARG A 63 -11.75 -10.67 -5.14
C ARG A 63 -10.63 -9.66 -5.05
N VAL A 64 -10.37 -8.94 -6.14
CA VAL A 64 -9.52 -7.75 -6.18
C VAL A 64 -10.36 -6.54 -6.60
N ARG A 65 -10.24 -5.43 -5.87
CA ARG A 65 -10.85 -4.15 -6.26
C ARG A 65 -9.78 -3.07 -6.34
N VAL A 66 -9.71 -2.38 -7.48
CA VAL A 66 -8.76 -1.28 -7.70
C VAL A 66 -9.53 0.04 -7.66
N THR A 67 -9.08 0.97 -6.82
CA THR A 67 -9.63 2.32 -6.72
C THR A 67 -8.50 3.35 -6.79
N HIS A 68 -8.77 4.49 -7.40
CA HIS A 68 -7.82 5.59 -7.45
C HIS A 68 -7.98 6.49 -6.24
N VAL A 69 -6.86 7.00 -5.74
CA VAL A 69 -6.84 7.99 -4.66
C VAL A 69 -6.36 9.32 -5.25
N PRO A 70 -7.13 10.41 -5.11
CA PRO A 70 -6.81 11.69 -5.74
C PRO A 70 -5.70 12.41 -4.95
N THR A 71 -4.46 12.00 -5.18
CA THR A 71 -3.27 12.60 -4.56
C THR A 71 -2.49 13.49 -5.52
N TYR A 72 -1.66 14.37 -4.95
CA TYR A 72 -0.76 15.27 -5.69
C TYR A 72 0.70 14.80 -5.67
N GLN A 73 0.95 13.55 -5.30
CA GLN A 73 2.31 13.02 -5.23
C GLN A 73 3.08 13.21 -6.53
N GLY A 74 4.31 13.70 -6.40
CA GLY A 74 5.18 14.02 -7.53
C GLY A 74 4.95 15.41 -8.13
N ARG A 75 3.91 16.14 -7.71
CA ARG A 75 3.70 17.55 -8.09
C ARG A 75 4.33 18.53 -7.09
N VAL A 76 4.47 18.12 -5.84
CA VAL A 76 5.19 18.89 -4.82
C VAL A 76 6.69 18.60 -4.98
N PRO A 77 7.53 19.59 -5.34
CA PRO A 77 8.97 19.36 -5.55
C PRO A 77 9.68 18.74 -4.32
N ASP A 78 9.13 18.97 -3.14
CA ASP A 78 9.68 18.48 -1.88
C ASP A 78 9.22 17.06 -1.54
N SER A 79 8.30 16.47 -2.31
CA SER A 79 7.82 15.08 -2.13
C SER A 79 8.52 14.06 -3.04
N THR A 80 9.53 14.46 -3.83
CA THR A 80 10.27 13.53 -4.69
C THR A 80 10.93 12.45 -3.84
N ASN A 81 10.78 11.19 -4.25
CA ASN A 81 11.22 10.00 -3.51
C ASN A 81 10.53 9.78 -2.15
N GLY A 82 9.37 10.44 -1.93
CA GLY A 82 8.62 10.33 -0.68
C GLY A 82 7.97 8.98 -0.44
N CYS A 83 7.93 8.06 -1.41
CA CYS A 83 7.32 6.73 -1.25
C CYS A 83 7.95 5.92 -0.09
N THR A 84 9.23 6.14 0.19
CA THR A 84 9.98 5.56 1.32
C THR A 84 9.50 6.04 2.70
N VAL A 85 8.88 7.22 2.77
CA VAL A 85 8.28 7.79 3.99
C VAL A 85 6.77 7.60 4.02
N ILE A 86 6.11 7.66 2.86
CA ILE A 86 4.66 7.46 2.72
C ILE A 86 4.25 6.09 3.22
N ALA A 87 4.91 5.03 2.76
CA ALA A 87 4.50 3.67 3.08
C ALA A 87 4.52 3.38 4.60
N PRO A 88 5.59 3.69 5.35
CA PRO A 88 5.56 3.51 6.80
C PRO A 88 4.55 4.45 7.49
N LEU A 89 4.36 5.70 7.02
CA LEU A 89 3.31 6.58 7.57
C LEU A 89 1.90 6.02 7.36
N LEU A 90 1.62 5.39 6.22
CA LEU A 90 0.35 4.71 6.00
C LEU A 90 0.14 3.55 6.99
N CYS A 91 1.20 2.81 7.33
CA CYS A 91 1.13 1.79 8.38
C CYS A 91 0.81 2.42 9.75
N VAL A 92 1.45 3.54 10.09
CA VAL A 92 1.21 4.28 11.35
C VAL A 92 -0.25 4.68 11.49
N HIS A 93 -0.80 5.31 10.45
CA HIS A 93 -2.21 5.72 10.44
C HIS A 93 -3.16 4.53 10.47
N HIS A 94 -2.80 3.43 9.83
CA HIS A 94 -3.57 2.20 9.88
C HIS A 94 -3.66 1.62 11.29
N PHE A 95 -2.60 1.71 12.08
CA PHE A 95 -2.58 1.30 13.49
C PHE A 95 -3.39 2.27 14.37
N ARG A 96 -3.18 3.58 14.23
CA ARG A 96 -3.89 4.62 15.00
C ARG A 96 -5.40 4.61 14.80
N ASN A 97 -5.87 4.40 13.57
CA ASN A 97 -7.30 4.32 13.24
C ASN A 97 -8.02 3.13 13.89
N GLY A 98 -7.30 2.25 14.59
CA GLY A 98 -7.92 1.20 15.38
C GLY A 98 -8.27 1.56 16.80
N ASN A 99 -7.69 2.62 17.35
CA ASN A 99 -7.80 2.93 18.78
C ASN A 99 -9.01 3.81 19.10
N HIS A 100 -9.64 4.44 18.10
CA HIS A 100 -10.95 5.08 18.25
C HIS A 100 -12.06 4.03 18.13
N ASP A 101 -12.09 3.08 19.07
CA ASP A 101 -13.29 2.30 19.28
C ASP A 101 -14.31 3.22 19.97
N ASP A 102 -15.46 3.34 19.32
CA ASP A 102 -16.59 4.24 19.57
C ASP A 102 -17.16 4.12 21.00
N HIS A 103 -16.43 4.61 22.00
CA HIS A 103 -17.00 5.01 23.29
C HIS A 103 -17.61 6.42 23.23
N HIS A 104 -17.94 6.92 22.04
CA HIS A 104 -19.05 7.85 21.92
C HIS A 104 -20.35 7.11 22.28
N HIS A 105 -20.51 6.89 23.59
CA HIS A 105 -21.80 6.92 24.24
C HIS A 105 -22.53 8.11 23.63
N ASP A 106 -23.58 7.79 22.89
CA ASP A 106 -24.58 8.73 22.39
C ASP A 106 -25.29 9.29 23.63
N GLU A 107 -24.57 10.10 24.41
CA GLU A 107 -25.07 10.84 25.57
C GLU A 107 -25.68 12.17 25.08
N SER A 108 -26.30 12.14 23.89
CA SER A 108 -27.10 13.24 23.38
C SER A 108 -28.56 12.80 23.23
N ASP A 109 -29.38 13.48 24.03
CA ASP A 109 -30.81 13.70 23.89
C ASP A 109 -31.77 12.73 24.60
N THR A 110 -31.57 12.60 25.92
CA THR A 110 -32.70 12.50 26.87
C THR A 110 -32.99 13.86 27.51
N SER A 111 -33.63 14.76 26.77
CA SER A 111 -34.39 15.94 27.25
C SER A 111 -34.82 16.71 26.00
N GLU A 112 -36.06 17.10 25.73
CA GLU A 112 -37.25 17.39 26.50
C GLU A 112 -38.40 17.43 25.47
N LYS A 113 -39.52 16.74 25.68
CA LYS A 113 -40.72 17.28 26.36
C LYS A 113 -41.53 18.26 25.50
N ASP A 114 -42.10 17.77 24.39
CA ASP A 114 -43.28 18.40 23.79
C ASP A 114 -44.54 17.71 24.32
N THR A 115 -45.08 18.29 25.40
CA THR A 115 -46.46 18.14 25.81
C THR A 115 -47.30 19.15 25.04
N SER A 116 -48.05 18.72 24.03
CA SER A 116 -49.41 19.24 23.80
C SER A 116 -50.18 18.43 22.74
N ASP A 117 -51.33 17.94 23.19
CA ASP A 117 -52.57 17.64 22.50
C ASP A 117 -52.57 17.10 21.06
N GLY A 118 -52.94 15.81 20.99
CA GLY A 118 -54.21 15.47 20.35
C GLY A 118 -54.21 15.35 18.83
N ASP A 119 -53.60 14.30 18.28
CA ASP A 119 -54.27 13.57 17.20
C ASP A 119 -53.78 12.11 17.05
N ALA A 120 -54.74 11.20 17.02
CA ALA A 120 -54.53 9.76 17.04
C ALA A 120 -54.37 9.21 15.63
N ARG A 121 -53.15 9.22 15.08
CA ARG A 121 -52.76 8.34 13.96
C ARG A 121 -51.28 7.96 14.05
N THR A 122 -51.05 6.91 14.83
CA THR A 122 -49.78 6.28 15.20
C THR A 122 -48.98 5.82 13.98
N ARG A 123 -48.18 6.72 13.41
CA ARG A 123 -47.08 6.36 12.49
C ARG A 123 -45.83 6.11 13.32
N THR A 124 -45.60 4.86 13.69
CA THR A 124 -44.34 4.38 14.26
C THR A 124 -43.24 4.53 13.22
N ARG A 125 -42.62 5.72 13.14
CA ARG A 125 -41.39 5.93 12.38
C ARG A 125 -40.25 5.28 13.16
N ILE A 126 -40.05 4.00 12.94
CA ILE A 126 -38.81 3.31 13.28
C ILE A 126 -37.70 3.97 12.47
N ARG A 127 -37.05 5.00 13.03
CA ARG A 127 -35.78 5.51 12.55
C ARG A 127 -34.71 4.52 13.02
N THR A 128 -34.59 3.40 12.32
CA THR A 128 -33.38 2.57 12.38
C THR A 128 -32.25 3.41 11.79
N ARG A 129 -31.57 4.19 12.63
CA ARG A 129 -30.23 4.70 12.31
C ARG A 129 -29.32 3.47 12.27
N ILE A 130 -29.23 2.85 11.10
CA ILE A 130 -28.21 1.85 10.79
C ILE A 130 -26.88 2.61 10.85
N ARG A 131 -26.25 2.63 12.02
CA ARG A 131 -24.87 3.08 12.19
C ARG A 131 -24.02 2.13 11.36
N THR A 132 -23.66 2.56 10.16
CA THR A 132 -22.73 1.83 9.31
C THR A 132 -21.34 2.02 9.89
N SER A 133 -21.00 1.25 10.93
CA SER A 133 -19.64 1.18 11.45
C SER A 133 -18.72 0.94 10.26
N HIS A 134 -17.92 1.96 9.94
CA HIS A 134 -17.07 1.89 8.76
C HIS A 134 -16.01 0.83 9.03
N PRO A 135 -15.80 -0.12 8.10
CA PRO A 135 -14.76 -1.11 8.27
C PRO A 135 -13.47 -0.36 8.55
N ARG A 136 -12.72 -0.85 9.53
CA ARG A 136 -11.48 -0.35 10.15
C ARG A 136 -10.29 -0.13 9.18
N CYS A 137 -10.57 0.12 7.90
CA CYS A 137 -9.64 0.43 6.86
C CYS A 137 -9.31 1.93 6.82
N LEU A 138 -8.13 2.26 6.33
CA LEU A 138 -7.71 3.65 6.13
C LEU A 138 -8.66 4.31 5.10
N SER A 139 -9.23 5.48 5.41
CA SER A 139 -10.08 6.19 4.45
C SER A 139 -9.24 6.78 3.33
N ASP A 140 -9.82 6.98 2.14
CA ASP A 140 -9.08 7.62 1.04
C ASP A 140 -8.64 9.04 1.41
N ARG A 141 -9.43 9.75 2.23
CA ARG A 141 -9.05 11.04 2.81
C ARG A 141 -7.78 10.94 3.67
N ALA A 142 -7.69 9.94 4.54
CA ALA A 142 -6.50 9.74 5.35
C ALA A 142 -5.26 9.38 4.49
N ILE A 143 -5.44 8.61 3.41
CA ILE A 143 -4.37 8.34 2.45
C ILE A 143 -3.89 9.66 1.80
N VAL A 144 -4.82 10.51 1.36
CA VAL A 144 -4.52 11.84 0.79
C VAL A 144 -3.79 12.72 1.81
N ASP A 145 -4.28 12.79 3.06
CA ASP A 145 -3.66 13.60 4.11
C ASP A 145 -2.21 13.13 4.40
N VAL A 146 -1.96 11.82 4.47
CA VAL A 146 -0.60 11.27 4.63
C VAL A 146 0.32 11.65 3.47
N ILE A 147 -0.16 11.46 2.24
CA ILE A 147 0.66 11.65 1.04
C ILE A 147 0.92 13.12 0.75
N ASP A 148 -0.11 13.96 0.81
CA ASP A 148 -0.05 15.34 0.32
C ASP A 148 0.21 16.37 1.42
N ARG A 149 -0.03 16.04 2.71
CA ARG A 149 0.16 16.99 3.82
C ARG A 149 1.28 16.57 4.76
N GLU A 150 1.27 15.32 5.23
CA GLU A 150 2.24 14.89 6.23
C GLU A 150 3.61 14.61 5.63
N THR A 151 3.66 13.85 4.53
CA THR A 151 4.93 13.48 3.89
C THR A 151 5.78 14.69 3.49
N PRO A 152 5.23 15.74 2.84
CA PRO A 152 6.04 16.91 2.47
C PRO A 152 6.59 17.69 3.68
N ARG A 153 5.98 17.56 4.86
CA ARG A 153 6.48 18.16 6.11
C ARG A 153 7.58 17.31 6.74
N ILE A 154 7.39 15.99 6.75
CA ILE A 154 8.28 15.03 7.42
C ILE A 154 9.56 14.76 6.61
N LEU A 155 9.44 14.62 5.30
CA LEU A 155 10.56 14.21 4.43
C LEU A 155 11.76 15.18 4.47
N PRO A 156 11.60 16.52 4.43
CA PRO A 156 12.73 17.44 4.58
C PRO A 156 13.41 17.33 5.95
N ALA A 157 12.63 17.10 7.02
CA ALA A 157 13.18 16.93 8.37
C ALA A 157 14.01 15.66 8.49
N ILE A 158 13.55 14.54 7.91
CA ILE A 158 14.32 13.29 7.83
C ILE A 158 15.63 13.52 7.07
N ARG A 159 15.57 14.12 5.88
CA ARG A 159 16.78 14.42 5.07
C ARG A 159 17.78 15.28 5.82
N LYS A 160 17.31 16.36 6.48
CA LYS A 160 18.16 17.24 7.28
C LYS A 160 18.88 16.47 8.40
N ARG A 161 18.17 15.59 9.11
CA ARG A 161 18.73 14.79 10.20
C ARG A 161 19.81 13.82 9.73
N LEU A 162 19.59 13.22 8.56
CA LEU A 162 20.55 12.28 7.96
C LEU A 162 21.70 12.98 7.22
N GLY A 163 21.77 14.31 7.22
CA GLY A 163 22.77 15.07 6.47
C GLY A 163 22.64 14.92 4.95
N LEU A 164 21.45 14.56 4.45
CA LEU A 164 21.19 14.31 3.04
C LEU A 164 20.79 15.59 2.30
N ALA A 165 21.22 15.71 1.04
CA ALA A 165 20.79 16.79 0.17
C ALA A 165 19.26 16.75 -0.06
N LYS A 166 18.67 17.92 -0.38
CA LYS A 166 17.22 18.11 -0.55
C LYS A 166 16.56 17.08 -1.47
N HIS A 167 17.25 16.64 -2.52
CA HIS A 167 16.74 15.69 -3.52
C HIS A 167 17.41 14.32 -3.46
N ALA A 168 18.19 14.04 -2.41
CA ALA A 168 18.82 12.74 -2.25
C ALA A 168 17.78 11.62 -2.17
N PHE A 169 18.15 10.47 -2.74
CA PHE A 169 17.41 9.23 -2.51
C PHE A 169 17.53 8.86 -1.04
N LEU A 170 16.40 8.51 -0.44
CA LEU A 170 16.33 8.02 0.92
C LEU A 170 16.32 6.50 0.87
N VAL A 171 17.21 5.84 1.61
CA VAL A 171 17.18 4.39 1.75
C VAL A 171 15.99 4.04 2.64
N PRO A 172 15.16 3.03 2.30
CA PRO A 172 13.99 2.66 3.11
C PRO A 172 14.33 2.42 4.59
N HIS A 173 15.46 1.77 4.85
CA HIS A 173 15.97 1.56 6.21
C HIS A 173 16.17 2.88 6.97
N ASP A 174 16.82 3.87 6.37
CA ASP A 174 17.08 5.17 7.02
C ASP A 174 15.79 5.96 7.27
N ALA A 175 14.82 5.83 6.37
CA ALA A 175 13.48 6.39 6.57
C ALA A 175 12.80 5.77 7.80
N HIS A 176 12.85 4.45 7.93
CA HIS A 176 12.27 3.72 9.06
C HIS A 176 12.97 4.08 10.37
N GLU A 177 14.31 4.10 10.39
CA GLU A 177 15.10 4.49 11.56
C GLU A 177 14.83 5.93 12.00
N SER A 178 14.68 6.85 11.05
CA SER A 178 14.33 8.23 11.36
C SER A 178 12.94 8.36 11.98
N LEU A 179 11.98 7.53 11.55
CA LEU A 179 10.64 7.47 12.13
C LEU A 179 10.63 6.85 13.54
N PHE A 180 11.60 5.99 13.88
CA PHE A 180 11.83 5.54 15.26
C PHE A 180 12.40 6.66 16.14
N ALA A 181 13.51 7.25 15.71
CA ALA A 181 14.30 8.17 16.52
C ALA A 181 13.51 9.43 16.93
N THR A 182 12.60 9.89 16.06
CA THR A 182 11.76 11.07 16.36
C THR A 182 10.82 10.85 17.55
N GLY A 183 10.62 9.60 17.99
CA GLY A 183 9.89 9.32 19.23
C GLY A 183 10.68 9.46 20.53
N MET A 184 12.01 9.43 20.47
CA MET A 184 12.85 9.45 21.68
C MET A 184 13.23 10.86 22.14
N ASP A 185 13.38 11.82 21.22
CA ASP A 185 14.00 13.12 21.54
C ASP A 185 13.00 14.20 22.02
N SER A 186 11.69 13.96 21.95
CA SER A 186 10.68 14.89 22.46
C SER A 186 10.52 14.88 23.99
N LEU A 187 11.34 14.11 24.72
CA LEU A 187 11.28 14.02 26.19
C LEU A 187 12.41 14.75 26.92
N THR A 188 13.36 15.41 26.24
CA THR A 188 14.54 15.99 26.93
C THR A 188 15.00 17.38 26.51
N THR A 189 14.44 18.02 25.49
CA THR A 189 14.72 19.44 25.21
C THR A 189 13.76 20.35 25.96
N ASN A 190 13.90 20.33 27.29
CA ASN A 190 13.50 21.45 28.12
C ASN A 190 14.56 22.54 27.89
N ASP A 191 14.35 23.39 26.89
CA ASP A 191 15.16 24.58 26.61
C ASP A 191 15.01 25.60 27.74
N ASN A 192 15.54 25.26 28.91
CA ASN A 192 15.95 26.20 29.94
C ASN A 192 17.36 26.69 29.61
N ASN A 193 17.49 27.40 28.48
CA ASN A 193 18.59 28.35 28.30
C ASN A 193 18.02 29.76 28.50
N ASN A 194 17.58 30.01 29.73
CA ASN A 194 17.53 31.36 30.28
C ASN A 194 18.89 31.61 30.93
N THR A 195 19.87 32.03 30.13
CA THR A 195 21.08 32.67 30.64
C THR A 195 20.89 34.17 30.50
N ASP A 196 20.65 34.79 31.64
CA ASP A 196 21.06 36.13 32.04
C ASP A 196 21.52 37.05 30.91
N THR A 197 20.64 37.99 30.57
CA THR A 197 21.07 39.37 30.31
C THR A 197 20.13 40.30 31.07
N ASP A 198 20.56 40.66 32.28
CA ASP A 198 20.16 41.92 32.91
C ASP A 198 20.57 43.06 31.96
N ASP A 199 19.59 43.87 31.52
CA ASP A 199 19.59 45.31 31.75
C ASP A 199 18.34 46.01 31.17
N ASN A 200 17.60 46.64 32.08
CA ASN A 200 16.78 47.85 31.95
C ASN A 200 16.56 48.46 30.54
N ASN A 201 15.30 48.67 30.12
CA ASN A 201 14.51 49.87 30.47
C ASN A 201 13.15 49.91 29.73
N ASN A 202 12.08 50.08 30.50
CA ASN A 202 10.95 51.00 30.32
C ASN A 202 10.54 51.49 28.90
N THR A 203 9.28 51.19 28.51
CA THR A 203 8.19 52.15 28.15
C THR A 203 7.28 51.69 26.99
N ASN A 204 5.96 51.80 27.25
CA ASN A 204 4.81 51.87 26.34
C ASN A 204 4.33 50.63 25.57
N ASN A 205 3.58 49.82 26.31
CA ASN A 205 2.15 49.60 26.11
C ASN A 205 1.51 50.25 24.84
N ASN A 206 1.26 49.44 23.82
CA ASN A 206 0.10 49.65 22.96
C ASN A 206 -0.44 48.31 22.42
N ASN A 207 -1.72 48.09 22.70
CA ASN A 207 -2.54 46.97 22.26
C ASN A 207 -2.35 46.66 20.78
N ASN A 208 -1.88 45.45 20.47
CA ASN A 208 -2.21 44.81 19.20
C ASN A 208 -2.44 43.32 19.43
N ASN A 209 -3.72 42.95 19.39
CA ASN A 209 -4.24 41.62 19.60
C ASN A 209 -3.99 40.78 18.33
N ASN A 210 -2.73 40.41 18.08
CA ASN A 210 -2.37 39.39 17.11
C ASN A 210 -2.06 38.12 17.88
N ASN A 211 -3.03 37.19 17.90
CA ASN A 211 -2.80 35.78 18.17
C ASN A 211 -1.89 35.22 17.07
N GLY A 212 -0.59 35.53 17.16
CA GLY A 212 0.46 34.86 16.43
C GLY A 212 0.60 33.46 17.02
N ALA A 213 -0.29 32.56 16.62
CA ALA A 213 -0.02 31.14 16.72
C ALA A 213 1.28 30.91 15.94
N THR A 214 2.39 30.83 16.66
CA THR A 214 3.60 30.25 16.11
C THR A 214 3.22 28.82 15.78
N ASP A 215 2.92 28.56 14.51
CA ASP A 215 2.82 27.25 13.88
C ASP A 215 4.19 26.56 13.95
N GLU A 216 4.72 26.42 15.17
CA GLU A 216 5.78 25.49 15.51
C GLU A 216 5.23 24.12 15.12
N PRO A 217 5.86 23.46 14.13
CA PRO A 217 5.32 22.25 13.53
C PRO A 217 5.19 21.22 14.63
N THR A 218 3.96 21.01 15.10
CA THR A 218 3.64 20.15 16.24
C THR A 218 4.36 18.84 16.01
N VAL A 219 5.31 18.60 16.92
CA VAL A 219 6.34 17.59 16.87
C VAL A 219 5.78 16.28 16.33
N ILE A 220 6.50 15.68 15.39
CA ILE A 220 6.21 14.37 14.78
C ILE A 220 6.30 13.33 15.90
N ASN A 221 5.28 13.25 16.74
CA ASN A 221 5.23 12.35 17.88
C ASN A 221 5.38 10.92 17.35
N SER A 222 6.46 10.27 17.79
CA SER A 222 6.80 8.83 17.60
C SER A 222 5.76 8.08 16.78
N CYS A 223 6.01 7.96 15.48
CA CYS A 223 5.05 7.32 14.59
C CYS A 223 5.12 5.79 14.73
N LEU A 224 6.32 5.23 14.86
CA LEU A 224 6.56 3.80 15.07
C LEU A 224 7.50 3.58 16.25
N LYS A 225 7.26 2.53 17.03
CA LYS A 225 8.15 2.06 18.09
C LYS A 225 8.89 0.80 17.66
N ARG A 226 10.06 0.53 18.25
CA ARG A 226 10.88 -0.65 17.90
C ARG A 226 10.15 -1.95 18.19
N GLU A 227 9.33 -2.01 19.24
CA GLU A 227 8.49 -3.16 19.58
C GLU A 227 7.37 -3.45 18.57
N GLN A 228 7.04 -2.48 17.70
CA GLN A 228 6.09 -2.69 16.60
C GLN A 228 6.74 -3.39 15.42
N PHE A 229 8.08 -3.39 15.33
CA PHE A 229 8.78 -4.09 14.27
C PHE A 229 8.62 -5.60 14.46
N VAL A 230 8.16 -6.27 13.40
CA VAL A 230 7.88 -7.71 13.43
C VAL A 230 9.05 -8.49 12.83
N THR A 231 9.32 -8.27 11.54
CA THR A 231 10.31 -9.03 10.78
C THR A 231 10.61 -8.33 9.45
N VAL A 232 11.64 -8.80 8.76
CA VAL A 232 11.90 -8.49 7.35
C VAL A 232 11.68 -9.75 6.52
N CYS A 233 10.95 -9.64 5.41
CA CYS A 233 10.89 -10.65 4.36
C CYS A 233 11.62 -10.13 3.12
N GLY A 234 12.15 -11.01 2.29
CA GLY A 234 12.81 -10.61 1.04
C GLY A 234 13.20 -11.80 0.19
N GLY A 235 13.86 -11.54 -0.93
CA GLY A 235 14.34 -12.55 -1.86
C GLY A 235 13.88 -12.28 -3.30
N ASN A 236 13.67 -13.34 -4.07
CA ASN A 236 13.17 -13.27 -5.44
C ASN A 236 11.65 -13.12 -5.44
N ILE A 237 11.13 -12.00 -5.95
CA ILE A 237 9.68 -11.73 -6.00
C ILE A 237 8.90 -12.71 -6.90
N LEU A 238 9.60 -13.37 -7.82
CA LEU A 238 9.02 -14.38 -8.73
C LEU A 238 9.10 -15.80 -8.16
N ASP A 239 9.75 -15.98 -7.01
CA ASP A 239 9.84 -17.26 -6.32
C ASP A 239 8.68 -17.42 -5.33
N ASP A 240 8.03 -18.58 -5.38
CA ASP A 240 6.81 -18.87 -4.64
C ASP A 240 7.06 -19.00 -3.13
N ASP A 241 8.24 -19.46 -2.73
CA ASP A 241 8.59 -19.64 -1.32
C ASP A 241 8.95 -18.30 -0.67
N HIS A 242 9.71 -17.46 -1.38
CA HIS A 242 10.02 -16.10 -0.91
C HIS A 242 8.76 -15.24 -0.79
N LEU A 243 7.93 -15.18 -1.84
CA LEU A 243 6.68 -14.42 -1.81
C LEU A 243 5.67 -15.04 -0.82
N GLY A 244 5.58 -16.36 -0.78
CA GLY A 244 4.74 -17.10 0.14
C GLY A 244 5.07 -16.82 1.61
N THR A 245 6.35 -16.59 1.93
CA THR A 245 6.77 -16.19 3.28
C THR A 245 6.18 -14.83 3.67
N LEU A 246 6.28 -13.81 2.82
CA LEU A 246 5.66 -12.49 3.06
C LEU A 246 4.14 -12.61 3.26
N VAL A 247 3.46 -13.31 2.35
CA VAL A 247 1.99 -13.46 2.40
C VAL A 247 1.55 -14.24 3.62
N ARG A 248 2.29 -15.28 4.01
CA ARG A 248 2.04 -16.05 5.24
C ARG A 248 2.14 -15.18 6.48
N GLU A 249 3.20 -14.38 6.61
CA GLU A 249 3.36 -13.46 7.75
C GLU A 249 2.23 -12.42 7.80
N LEU A 250 1.87 -11.81 6.67
CA LEU A 250 0.75 -10.87 6.58
C LEU A 250 -0.62 -11.51 6.83
N SER A 251 -0.78 -12.81 6.61
CA SER A 251 -2.04 -13.52 6.82
C SER A 251 -2.24 -14.00 8.26
N GLN A 252 -1.22 -13.92 9.12
CA GLN A 252 -1.36 -14.32 10.52
C GLN A 252 -2.29 -13.36 11.25
N VAL A 253 -3.40 -13.88 11.79
CA VAL A 253 -4.25 -13.16 12.73
C VAL A 253 -3.58 -13.22 14.10
N ARG A 254 -2.97 -12.10 14.50
CA ARG A 254 -2.32 -12.00 15.81
C ARG A 254 -3.34 -11.53 16.83
N THR A 255 -3.48 -12.27 17.93
CA THR A 255 -4.34 -11.86 19.04
C THR A 255 -3.45 -11.50 20.22
N THR A 256 -3.78 -10.41 20.91
CA THR A 256 -3.11 -10.10 22.16
C THR A 256 -3.73 -10.95 23.26
N THR A 257 -3.00 -11.95 23.74
CA THR A 257 -3.35 -12.62 25.00
C THR A 257 -2.88 -11.71 26.11
N GLY A 258 -3.78 -10.88 26.66
CA GLY A 258 -3.45 -10.11 27.85
C GLY A 258 -3.00 -11.06 28.94
N ASN A 259 -1.78 -10.89 29.45
CA ASN A 259 -1.20 -11.67 30.56
C ASN A 259 -1.91 -11.43 31.92
N GLY A 260 -3.11 -10.86 31.90
CA GLY A 260 -3.93 -10.67 33.08
C GLY A 260 -4.55 -11.99 33.52
N THR A 261 -4.23 -12.39 34.75
CA THR A 261 -4.91 -13.45 35.51
C THR A 261 -6.42 -13.31 35.36
N SER A 262 -6.97 -14.18 34.53
CA SER A 262 -8.35 -14.14 34.06
C SER A 262 -9.35 -14.50 35.16
N THR A 263 -9.89 -13.51 35.86
CA THR A 263 -11.20 -13.62 36.51
C THR A 263 -12.29 -13.37 35.47
N SER A 264 -12.58 -14.42 34.69
CA SER A 264 -13.85 -14.82 34.03
C SER A 264 -14.80 -13.80 33.36
N THR A 265 -14.45 -12.54 33.22
CA THR A 265 -15.36 -11.50 32.69
C THR A 265 -14.96 -11.05 31.29
N GLY A 266 -15.28 -11.87 30.29
CA GLY A 266 -15.64 -11.44 28.93
C GLY A 266 -14.79 -10.43 28.16
N THR A 267 -13.50 -10.22 28.47
CA THR A 267 -12.68 -9.21 27.78
C THR A 267 -12.49 -9.61 26.31
N SER A 268 -13.00 -8.79 25.40
CA SER A 268 -12.90 -8.99 23.95
C SER A 268 -11.44 -9.05 23.53
N ARG A 269 -11.00 -10.18 22.96
CA ARG A 269 -9.66 -10.29 22.37
C ARG A 269 -9.56 -9.35 21.17
N ARG A 270 -8.69 -8.35 21.27
CA ARG A 270 -8.37 -7.46 20.16
C ARG A 270 -7.39 -8.15 19.22
N GLN A 271 -7.72 -8.18 17.94
CA GLN A 271 -6.79 -8.63 16.89
C GLN A 271 -5.80 -7.50 16.62
N LYS A 272 -4.50 -7.80 16.71
CA LYS A 272 -3.45 -6.88 16.28
C LYS A 272 -3.46 -6.76 14.77
N ARG A 273 -3.25 -5.54 14.29
CA ARG A 273 -3.12 -5.25 12.87
C ARG A 273 -1.68 -5.43 12.43
N LEU A 274 -1.51 -5.75 11.15
CA LEU A 274 -0.22 -5.80 10.49
C LEU A 274 -0.17 -4.80 9.33
N GLY A 275 1.01 -4.23 9.10
CA GLY A 275 1.32 -3.43 7.93
C GLY A 275 2.69 -3.82 7.40
N ALA A 276 2.91 -3.71 6.10
CA ALA A 276 4.21 -3.89 5.49
C ALA A 276 4.57 -2.72 4.59
N THR A 277 5.84 -2.34 4.61
CA THR A 277 6.46 -1.48 3.60
C THR A 277 7.28 -2.37 2.68
N VAL A 278 6.89 -2.46 1.40
CA VAL A 278 7.56 -3.32 0.42
C VAL A 278 8.35 -2.45 -0.56
N PHE A 279 9.66 -2.67 -0.59
CA PHE A 279 10.59 -2.12 -1.56
C PHE A 279 10.84 -3.14 -2.68
N PHE A 280 10.58 -2.72 -3.91
CA PHE A 280 10.79 -3.55 -5.09
C PHE A 280 11.09 -2.65 -6.31
N HIS A 281 12.22 -2.91 -6.99
CA HIS A 281 12.62 -2.21 -8.22
C HIS A 281 12.52 -0.67 -8.14
N GLN A 282 13.15 -0.06 -7.13
CA GLN A 282 13.12 1.39 -6.83
C GLN A 282 11.74 1.96 -6.47
N HIS A 283 10.77 1.07 -6.25
CA HIS A 283 9.41 1.44 -5.91
C HIS A 283 9.07 0.98 -4.49
N VAL A 284 8.22 1.75 -3.80
CA VAL A 284 7.77 1.45 -2.45
C VAL A 284 6.25 1.50 -2.38
N ILE A 285 5.67 0.40 -1.90
CA ILE A 285 4.23 0.27 -1.64
C ILE A 285 3.99 -0.03 -0.16
N ALA A 286 2.81 0.35 0.33
CA ALA A 286 2.31 -0.10 1.62
C ALA A 286 1.33 -1.27 1.43
N ILE A 287 1.37 -2.25 2.33
CA ILE A 287 0.35 -3.31 2.42
C ILE A 287 -0.25 -3.25 3.82
N LEU A 288 -1.56 -3.08 3.93
CA LEU A 288 -2.29 -2.96 5.19
C LEU A 288 -3.19 -4.17 5.39
N GLN A 289 -3.04 -4.87 6.50
CA GLN A 289 -3.87 -6.01 6.88
C GLN A 289 -5.22 -5.52 7.45
N LEU A 290 -6.33 -6.05 6.97
CA LEU A 290 -7.68 -5.66 7.38
C LEU A 290 -8.44 -6.88 7.96
N PRO A 291 -9.04 -6.78 9.15
CA PRO A 291 -9.91 -7.83 9.68
C PRO A 291 -11.18 -7.98 8.82
N ALA A 292 -11.49 -9.17 8.30
CA ALA A 292 -12.70 -9.38 7.48
C ALA A 292 -14.00 -9.24 8.28
N ALA A 293 -13.97 -9.52 9.59
CA ALA A 293 -15.13 -9.40 10.48
C ALA A 293 -15.73 -7.98 10.50
N ALA A 294 -14.90 -6.95 10.27
CA ALA A 294 -15.37 -5.57 10.17
C ALA A 294 -16.21 -5.30 8.90
N VAL A 295 -16.18 -6.20 7.91
CA VAL A 295 -16.85 -6.01 6.62
C VAL A 295 -18.09 -6.89 6.46
N ALA A 296 -18.06 -8.13 6.96
CA ALA A 296 -19.15 -9.09 6.80
C ALA A 296 -20.41 -8.77 7.63
N SER A 297 -20.26 -8.05 8.75
CA SER A 297 -21.37 -7.73 9.67
C SER A 297 -22.48 -6.85 9.08
N ARG A 298 -22.31 -6.29 7.88
CA ARG A 298 -23.30 -5.38 7.26
C ARG A 298 -24.45 -6.08 6.52
N ASN A 299 -24.31 -7.36 6.16
CA ASN A 299 -25.28 -8.04 5.30
C ASN A 299 -26.11 -9.13 6.00
N ARG A 300 -25.82 -9.44 7.27
CA ARG A 300 -26.58 -10.45 8.01
C ARG A 300 -27.65 -9.77 8.84
N GLY A 301 -28.79 -9.49 8.20
CA GLY A 301 -30.01 -9.07 8.90
C GLY A 301 -30.38 -10.10 9.97
N ASP A 302 -30.58 -9.61 11.18
CA ASP A 302 -30.96 -10.37 12.37
C ASP A 302 -32.14 -11.28 12.09
N ASN A 303 -31.89 -12.60 12.11
CA ASN A 303 -32.87 -13.65 12.39
C ASN A 303 -32.17 -15.02 12.28
N ASN A 304 -31.41 -15.45 13.28
CA ASN A 304 -31.56 -16.83 13.77
C ASN A 304 -30.77 -17.15 15.03
N ASN A 305 -31.47 -17.80 15.96
CA ASN A 305 -31.10 -18.10 17.33
C ASN A 305 -30.27 -19.40 17.46
N ASN A 306 -29.39 -19.71 16.50
CA ASN A 306 -28.69 -21.00 16.45
C ASN A 306 -27.21 -20.86 16.80
N ASN A 307 -26.91 -21.08 18.08
CA ASN A 307 -25.64 -20.79 18.76
C ASN A 307 -24.47 -21.76 18.49
N ASN A 308 -24.42 -22.55 17.41
CA ASN A 308 -23.39 -23.61 17.32
C ASN A 308 -22.69 -23.86 15.97
N SER A 309 -22.86 -23.00 14.96
CA SER A 309 -22.02 -23.08 13.76
C SER A 309 -20.88 -22.05 13.85
N LYS A 310 -19.67 -22.49 14.22
CA LYS A 310 -18.46 -21.69 14.03
C LYS A 310 -18.44 -21.23 12.57
N SER A 311 -18.55 -19.93 12.34
CA SER A 311 -18.63 -19.40 10.98
C SER A 311 -17.34 -19.80 10.25
N PRO A 312 -17.43 -20.41 9.04
CA PRO A 312 -16.24 -20.80 8.28
C PRO A 312 -15.30 -19.64 7.95
N ASN A 313 -15.71 -18.39 8.20
CA ASN A 313 -14.96 -17.18 7.86
C ASN A 313 -14.38 -16.44 9.08
N ASP A 314 -14.37 -17.02 10.28
CA ASP A 314 -13.94 -16.38 11.54
C ASP A 314 -12.41 -16.09 11.65
N GLY A 315 -11.72 -16.03 10.52
CA GLY A 315 -10.29 -15.72 10.43
C GLY A 315 -9.89 -15.19 9.06
N GLU A 316 -10.85 -14.79 8.23
CA GLU A 316 -10.53 -14.21 6.93
C GLU A 316 -9.88 -12.82 7.12
N VAL A 317 -8.84 -12.57 6.33
CA VAL A 317 -8.05 -11.34 6.37
C VAL A 317 -8.03 -10.75 4.97
N TRP A 318 -8.32 -9.46 4.88
CA TRP A 318 -8.23 -8.69 3.65
C TRP A 318 -6.97 -7.84 3.65
N PHE A 319 -6.59 -7.32 2.49
CA PHE A 319 -5.38 -6.52 2.34
C PHE A 319 -5.69 -5.30 1.48
N ASP A 320 -5.13 -4.15 1.85
CA ASP A 320 -5.04 -3.00 0.96
C ASP A 320 -3.57 -2.80 0.57
N ILE A 321 -3.27 -2.88 -0.72
CA ILE A 321 -2.00 -2.43 -1.29
C ILE A 321 -2.18 -0.97 -1.72
N ILE A 322 -1.38 -0.07 -1.18
CA ILE A 322 -1.39 1.35 -1.54
C ILE A 322 -0.10 1.66 -2.27
N ASP A 323 -0.27 1.97 -3.56
CA ASP A 323 0.78 2.44 -4.43
C ASP A 323 0.62 3.95 -4.58
N SER A 324 1.61 4.66 -4.06
CA SER A 324 1.64 6.11 -3.98
C SER A 324 2.06 6.76 -5.32
N LEU A 325 2.75 6.00 -6.17
CA LEU A 325 3.18 6.44 -7.50
C LEU A 325 3.11 5.27 -8.53
N PRO A 326 1.91 4.77 -8.84
CA PRO A 326 1.66 3.69 -9.78
C PRO A 326 2.30 3.89 -11.14
N HIS A 327 2.85 2.79 -11.65
CA HIS A 327 3.30 2.71 -13.04
C HIS A 327 2.13 3.00 -13.98
N LYS A 328 2.39 3.62 -15.15
CA LYS A 328 1.34 3.98 -16.13
C LYS A 328 0.45 2.78 -16.51
N ALA A 329 1.03 1.59 -16.56
CA ALA A 329 0.29 0.35 -16.83
C ALA A 329 -0.79 0.04 -15.79
N THR A 330 -0.54 0.36 -14.52
CA THR A 330 -1.51 0.26 -13.41
C THR A 330 -2.65 1.25 -13.60
N LEU A 331 -2.34 2.46 -14.09
CA LEU A 331 -3.31 3.55 -14.27
C LEU A 331 -4.23 3.38 -15.50
N GLN A 332 -3.71 2.86 -16.62
CA GLN A 332 -4.40 2.90 -17.92
C GLN A 332 -5.56 1.91 -18.08
N ARG A 333 -5.72 0.92 -17.19
CA ARG A 333 -6.62 -0.22 -17.44
C ARG A 333 -8.08 -0.03 -16.98
N GLN A 334 -8.44 1.14 -16.42
CA GLN A 334 -9.84 1.43 -16.01
C GLN A 334 -10.66 2.19 -17.07
N THR A 335 -10.03 2.86 -18.04
CA THR A 335 -10.78 3.68 -19.00
C THR A 335 -11.57 2.87 -20.02
N SER A 336 -11.34 1.56 -20.13
CA SER A 336 -11.97 0.69 -21.13
C SER A 336 -13.23 -0.03 -20.67
N THR A 337 -13.55 -0.09 -19.37
CA THR A 337 -14.71 -0.84 -18.85
C THR A 337 -15.98 0.00 -18.64
N GLY A 338 -15.95 1.30 -18.98
CA GLY A 338 -17.10 2.20 -18.86
C GLY A 338 -17.98 2.34 -20.12
N ALA A 339 -17.53 1.85 -21.27
CA ALA A 339 -18.36 1.81 -22.49
C ALA A 339 -19.16 0.50 -22.49
N ALA A 340 -20.33 0.53 -21.84
CA ALA A 340 -21.32 -0.52 -22.02
C ALA A 340 -21.57 -0.70 -23.53
N ALA A 341 -21.26 -1.90 -24.03
CA ALA A 341 -21.55 -2.31 -25.39
C ALA A 341 -23.06 -2.32 -25.60
N THR A 342 -23.61 -1.23 -26.14
CA THR A 342 -24.75 -1.35 -27.06
C THR A 342 -24.26 -2.10 -28.28
N ALA A 343 -24.54 -3.40 -28.30
CA ALA A 343 -24.35 -4.25 -29.47
C ALA A 343 -25.29 -3.78 -30.58
N THR A 344 -24.78 -2.96 -31.50
CA THR A 344 -25.29 -2.92 -32.86
C THR A 344 -24.33 -3.72 -33.72
N ASP A 345 -24.83 -4.88 -34.10
CA ASP A 345 -24.40 -5.72 -35.22
C ASP A 345 -24.11 -4.85 -36.44
N ASP A 346 -22.86 -4.87 -36.93
CA ASP A 346 -22.60 -4.55 -38.33
C ASP A 346 -21.34 -5.28 -38.82
N ARG A 347 -21.58 -6.06 -39.87
CA ARG A 347 -20.63 -6.89 -40.59
C ARG A 347 -19.88 -6.06 -41.64
N HIS A 348 -18.71 -6.55 -42.03
CA HIS A 348 -17.87 -6.17 -43.19
C HIS A 348 -16.84 -5.05 -42.94
N SER A 349 -15.56 -5.40 -42.91
CA SER A 349 -14.70 -5.30 -44.12
C SER A 349 -13.22 -5.51 -43.77
N CYS A 350 -12.58 -6.30 -44.62
CA CYS A 350 -11.15 -6.55 -44.70
C CYS A 350 -10.43 -5.32 -45.27
N ALA A 351 -9.45 -4.78 -44.55
CA ALA A 351 -8.39 -3.98 -45.15
C ALA A 351 -7.13 -4.03 -44.28
N THR A 352 -6.05 -4.56 -44.88
CA THR A 352 -4.67 -4.36 -44.44
C THR A 352 -4.28 -2.89 -44.52
N PRO A 353 -3.26 -2.47 -43.74
CA PRO A 353 -2.26 -1.61 -44.34
C PRO A 353 -0.82 -2.02 -43.98
N THR A 354 -0.08 -2.30 -45.04
CA THR A 354 1.21 -1.70 -45.42
C THR A 354 2.19 -1.25 -44.33
N THR A 355 3.34 -1.91 -44.40
CA THR A 355 4.67 -1.51 -43.94
C THR A 355 5.02 -0.05 -44.23
N ASN A 356 5.53 0.66 -43.23
CA ASN A 356 6.52 1.72 -43.44
C ASN A 356 7.57 1.66 -42.32
N ALA A 357 8.78 1.27 -42.71
CA ALA A 357 9.98 1.38 -41.93
C ALA A 357 10.42 2.85 -41.91
N ALA A 358 10.60 3.42 -40.72
CA ALA A 358 11.33 4.66 -40.54
C ALA A 358 12.28 4.51 -39.35
N VAL A 359 13.56 4.59 -39.69
CA VAL A 359 14.71 4.60 -38.79
C VAL A 359 14.67 5.86 -37.94
N GLY A 360 14.72 5.71 -36.61
CA GLY A 360 14.82 6.81 -35.66
C GLY A 360 15.52 6.37 -34.40
N HIS A 361 16.81 6.71 -34.28
CA HIS A 361 17.58 6.60 -33.04
C HIS A 361 16.89 7.39 -31.92
N GLN A 362 16.54 6.73 -30.80
CA GLN A 362 16.20 7.39 -29.55
C GLN A 362 17.22 7.00 -28.47
N THR A 363 17.96 7.99 -28.00
CA THR A 363 18.79 7.96 -26.81
C THR A 363 17.90 7.99 -25.57
N ALA A 364 18.17 7.10 -24.62
CA ALA A 364 17.57 7.10 -23.30
C ALA A 364 18.24 8.16 -22.43
N ASN A 365 17.47 9.13 -21.93
CA ASN A 365 17.65 9.88 -20.66
C ASN A 365 16.86 11.20 -20.71
N ALA A 366 15.76 11.29 -19.95
CA ALA A 366 15.32 12.53 -19.31
C ALA A 366 14.14 12.27 -18.38
N SER A 367 14.30 12.70 -17.14
CA SER A 367 13.24 12.92 -16.15
C SER A 367 12.20 13.90 -16.71
N PRO A 368 10.88 13.75 -16.42
CA PRO A 368 9.91 14.74 -16.86
C PRO A 368 10.08 16.01 -16.01
N THR A 369 10.66 17.04 -16.61
CA THR A 369 10.66 18.40 -16.08
C THR A 369 9.22 18.89 -15.97
N SER A 370 8.83 19.22 -14.74
CA SER A 370 7.56 19.83 -14.37
C SER A 370 7.46 21.25 -14.95
N GLY A 371 6.60 21.42 -15.95
CA GLY A 371 6.19 22.74 -16.44
C GLY A 371 5.34 23.45 -15.39
N ASN A 372 5.83 24.59 -14.91
CA ASN A 372 5.16 25.46 -13.95
C ASN A 372 4.02 26.22 -14.65
N VAL A 373 2.76 25.94 -14.30
CA VAL A 373 1.58 26.66 -14.80
C VAL A 373 0.86 27.31 -13.62
N ASN A 374 1.22 28.55 -13.31
CA ASN A 374 0.41 29.44 -12.48
C ASN A 374 -0.58 30.18 -13.40
N GLY A 375 -1.79 29.63 -13.54
CA GLY A 375 -2.91 30.28 -14.20
C GLY A 375 -4.13 30.24 -13.28
N ILE A 376 -4.53 31.40 -12.75
CA ILE A 376 -5.78 31.57 -12.02
C ILE A 376 -6.92 31.42 -13.03
N VAL A 377 -7.63 30.28 -12.99
CA VAL A 377 -8.79 30.00 -13.85
C VAL A 377 -10.03 29.91 -12.97
N ASN A 378 -10.82 30.98 -12.97
CA ASN A 378 -12.22 30.97 -12.54
C ASN A 378 -13.08 30.48 -13.72
N GLY A 379 -13.54 29.23 -13.66
CA GLY A 379 -14.49 28.68 -14.60
C GLY A 379 -14.69 27.20 -14.32
N SER A 380 -15.92 26.70 -14.42
CA SER A 380 -16.36 25.29 -14.29
C SER A 380 -15.72 24.34 -15.34
N GLY A 381 -14.42 24.45 -15.57
CA GLY A 381 -13.63 23.50 -16.32
C GLY A 381 -13.41 22.26 -15.48
N ASN A 382 -13.69 21.10 -16.06
CA ASN A 382 -13.41 19.80 -15.51
C ASN A 382 -11.90 19.73 -15.18
N VAL A 383 -11.52 20.09 -13.95
CA VAL A 383 -10.13 20.02 -13.51
C VAL A 383 -9.77 18.56 -13.60
N ASN A 384 -8.91 18.22 -14.56
CA ASN A 384 -8.41 16.87 -14.72
C ASN A 384 -7.52 16.58 -13.51
N VAL A 385 -8.14 16.12 -12.43
CA VAL A 385 -7.43 15.72 -11.22
C VAL A 385 -6.66 14.46 -11.63
N ASN A 386 -5.41 14.61 -12.08
CA ASN A 386 -4.57 13.44 -12.35
C ASN A 386 -4.47 12.66 -11.03
N VAL A 387 -5.16 11.53 -10.99
CA VAL A 387 -5.15 10.58 -9.90
C VAL A 387 -3.78 9.92 -9.90
N ASN A 388 -2.98 10.25 -8.88
CA ASN A 388 -1.59 9.81 -8.86
C ASN A 388 -1.37 8.56 -8.02
N ALA A 389 -2.25 8.20 -7.08
CA ALA A 389 -2.13 7.01 -6.25
C ALA A 389 -3.23 5.97 -6.54
N VAL A 390 -2.93 4.70 -6.27
CA VAL A 390 -3.82 3.55 -6.46
C VAL A 390 -3.91 2.73 -5.17
N ARG A 391 -5.13 2.31 -4.84
CA ARG A 391 -5.45 1.36 -3.78
C ARG A 391 -5.98 0.07 -4.40
N MET A 392 -5.33 -1.05 -4.12
CA MET A 392 -5.80 -2.38 -4.53
C MET A 392 -6.22 -3.16 -3.28
N ARG A 393 -7.52 -3.47 -3.18
CA ARG A 393 -8.08 -4.28 -2.11
C ARG A 393 -8.14 -5.74 -2.52
N CYS A 394 -7.43 -6.60 -1.82
CA CYS A 394 -7.44 -8.06 -1.97
C CYS A 394 -8.26 -8.69 -0.84
N ARG A 395 -9.23 -9.54 -1.16
CA ARG A 395 -10.12 -10.16 -0.15
C ARG A 395 -9.51 -11.36 0.58
N ASP A 396 -8.40 -11.89 0.09
CA ASP A 396 -7.76 -13.05 0.67
C ASP A 396 -6.27 -13.11 0.27
N ALA A 397 -5.54 -14.06 0.88
CA ALA A 397 -4.12 -14.25 0.66
C ALA A 397 -3.77 -14.60 -0.79
N ALA A 398 -4.60 -15.40 -1.48
CA ALA A 398 -4.35 -15.77 -2.86
C ALA A 398 -4.51 -14.56 -3.81
N ALA A 399 -5.51 -13.71 -3.54
CA ALA A 399 -5.69 -12.45 -4.24
C ALA A 399 -4.51 -11.49 -3.99
N LEU A 400 -3.95 -11.45 -2.78
CA LEU A 400 -2.73 -10.69 -2.48
C LEU A 400 -1.53 -11.22 -3.27
N THR A 401 -1.29 -12.53 -3.27
CA THR A 401 -0.19 -13.16 -4.04
C THR A 401 -0.27 -12.81 -5.52
N ALA A 402 -1.46 -12.98 -6.12
CA ALA A 402 -1.66 -12.67 -7.54
C ALA A 402 -1.46 -11.17 -7.84
N ALA A 403 -1.91 -10.28 -6.96
CA ALA A 403 -1.69 -8.85 -7.08
C ALA A 403 -0.20 -8.47 -7.02
N LEU A 404 0.57 -9.07 -6.11
CA LEU A 404 2.02 -8.82 -5.99
C LEU A 404 2.80 -9.35 -7.20
N ARG A 405 2.44 -10.53 -7.72
CA ARG A 405 3.05 -11.05 -8.97
C ARG A 405 2.73 -10.17 -10.17
N TRP A 406 1.47 -9.78 -10.31
CA TRP A 406 1.03 -8.86 -11.36
C TRP A 406 1.77 -7.53 -11.27
N TYR A 407 1.88 -6.99 -10.05
CA TYR A 407 2.61 -5.76 -9.77
C TYR A 407 4.08 -5.87 -10.20
N ALA A 408 4.78 -6.92 -9.76
CA ALA A 408 6.17 -7.16 -10.15
C ALA A 408 6.35 -7.28 -11.67
N CYS A 409 5.48 -8.06 -12.31
CA CYS A 409 5.46 -8.26 -13.76
C CYS A 409 5.23 -6.95 -14.54
N SER A 410 4.41 -6.04 -14.00
CA SER A 410 4.11 -4.75 -14.62
C SER A 410 5.27 -3.75 -14.57
N VAL A 411 6.20 -3.96 -13.64
CA VAL A 411 7.37 -3.08 -13.42
C VAL A 411 8.59 -3.55 -14.22
N PHE A 412 8.69 -4.85 -14.56
CA PHE A 412 9.82 -5.35 -15.32
C PHE A 412 9.90 -4.80 -16.74
N SER A 413 10.97 -4.06 -17.05
CA SER A 413 11.29 -3.61 -18.42
C SER A 413 11.69 -4.77 -19.34
N GLY A 414 11.79 -4.52 -20.65
CA GLY A 414 12.35 -5.49 -21.59
C GLY A 414 13.81 -5.85 -21.31
N LYS A 415 14.60 -4.93 -20.72
CA LYS A 415 15.96 -5.22 -20.25
C LYS A 415 15.94 -6.18 -19.05
N ASN A 416 15.01 -6.00 -18.13
CA ASN A 416 14.83 -6.90 -16.99
C ASN A 416 14.42 -8.30 -17.47
N ALA A 417 13.55 -8.39 -18.48
CA ALA A 417 13.19 -9.67 -19.10
C ALA A 417 14.40 -10.44 -19.61
N ARG A 418 15.19 -9.81 -20.48
CA ARG A 418 16.43 -10.41 -21.00
C ARG A 418 17.38 -10.83 -19.89
N TYR A 419 17.52 -10.03 -18.83
CA TYR A 419 18.36 -10.38 -17.68
C TYR A 419 17.83 -11.63 -16.97
N ILE A 420 16.53 -11.64 -16.63
CA ILE A 420 15.87 -12.71 -15.87
C ILE A 420 15.89 -14.02 -16.64
N ASP A 421 15.61 -13.98 -17.94
CA ASP A 421 15.61 -15.18 -18.79
C ASP A 421 17.03 -15.73 -19.00
N ALA A 422 18.04 -14.85 -19.06
CA ALA A 422 19.42 -15.25 -19.27
C ALA A 422 20.14 -15.72 -17.99
N ARG A 423 19.60 -15.44 -16.80
CA ARG A 423 20.30 -15.68 -15.52
C ARG A 423 19.40 -16.36 -14.50
N PRO A 424 19.81 -17.55 -13.98
CA PRO A 424 19.13 -18.14 -12.83
C PRO A 424 19.20 -17.19 -11.62
N TRP A 425 18.32 -17.40 -10.66
CA TRP A 425 18.40 -16.70 -9.39
C TRP A 425 19.69 -17.07 -8.64
N ASP A 426 20.33 -16.08 -8.03
CA ASP A 426 21.56 -16.22 -7.26
C ASP A 426 21.52 -15.25 -6.07
N GLU A 427 21.44 -15.81 -4.86
CA GLU A 427 21.35 -15.05 -3.61
C GLU A 427 22.57 -14.16 -3.35
N THR A 428 23.72 -14.50 -3.93
CA THR A 428 24.95 -13.70 -3.78
C THR A 428 24.92 -12.42 -4.60
N ARG A 429 23.91 -12.24 -5.46
CA ARG A 429 23.75 -11.12 -6.41
C ARG A 429 22.53 -10.27 -6.13
N THR A 430 22.06 -10.27 -4.89
CA THR A 430 20.87 -9.54 -4.46
C THR A 430 20.99 -8.02 -4.57
N ASP A 431 22.20 -7.49 -4.76
CA ASP A 431 22.48 -6.08 -4.98
C ASP A 431 22.15 -5.59 -6.41
N VAL A 432 22.23 -6.47 -7.41
CA VAL A 432 22.06 -6.13 -8.83
C VAL A 432 20.90 -6.85 -9.51
N ASP A 433 20.32 -7.87 -8.88
CA ASP A 433 19.26 -8.66 -9.49
C ASP A 433 17.91 -7.92 -9.46
N PRO A 434 17.24 -7.70 -10.62
CA PRO A 434 16.00 -6.94 -10.66
C PRO A 434 14.84 -7.63 -9.94
N ARG A 435 14.95 -8.94 -9.64
CA ARG A 435 13.91 -9.71 -8.93
C ARG A 435 13.87 -9.45 -7.43
N VAL A 436 14.89 -8.80 -6.88
CA VAL A 436 15.03 -8.60 -5.43
C VAL A 436 13.93 -7.70 -4.89
N PHE A 437 13.28 -8.15 -3.82
CA PHE A 437 12.40 -7.33 -3.00
C PHE A 437 12.78 -7.43 -1.52
N GLN A 438 12.36 -6.43 -0.75
CA GLN A 438 12.45 -6.42 0.70
C GLN A 438 11.16 -5.85 1.27
N ALA A 439 10.64 -6.46 2.33
CA ALA A 439 9.41 -6.06 3.00
C ALA A 439 9.64 -5.96 4.50
N PHE A 440 9.39 -4.78 5.08
CA PHE A 440 9.48 -4.54 6.52
C PHE A 440 8.09 -4.61 7.12
N LEU A 441 7.88 -5.54 8.06
CA LEU A 441 6.58 -5.78 8.67
C LEU A 441 6.48 -5.11 10.05
N TRP A 442 5.31 -4.56 10.30
CA TRP A 442 4.97 -3.77 11.47
C TRP A 442 3.66 -4.23 12.07
N THR A 443 3.48 -4.06 13.37
CA THR A 443 2.24 -4.37 14.07
C THR A 443 1.76 -3.22 14.94
N ASP A 444 0.45 -3.19 15.22
CA ASP A 444 -0.13 -2.25 16.18
C ASP A 444 0.43 -2.49 17.60
N THR A 445 0.54 -1.42 18.39
CA THR A 445 0.88 -1.52 19.81
C THR A 445 -0.32 -2.03 20.60
N ASP A 446 -0.04 -2.65 21.75
CA ASP A 446 -1.09 -3.06 22.69
C ASP A 446 -1.77 -1.87 23.40
#